data_AF-A0A7X0RUD2-F1
#
_entry.id   AF-A0A7X0RUD2-F1
#
_cell.length_a   1.000
_cell.length_b   1.000
_cell.length_c   1.000
_cell.angle_alpha   90.00
_cell.angle_beta   90.00
_cell.angle_gamma   90.00
#
_symmetry.space_group_name_H-M   'P 1'
#
loop_
_entity.id
_entity.type
_entity.pdbx_description
1 polymer ?
#
loop_
_entity_poly.entity_id
_entity_poly.type
_entity_poly.pdbx_seq_one_letter_code
_entity_poly.pdbx_strand_id
1 'polypeptide(L)' 'MRNILITVMMLIVVALLFNTIIANDTTGTKARIQTHGSTANTTLGNMEP' A
#
# COMPACT_ATOMS: atom_id res chain seq x y z
N MET A 1 28.48 8.85 15.75
CA MET A 1 28.21 7.48 15.22
C MET A 1 26.93 6.87 15.77
N ARG A 2 26.72 6.79 17.09
CA ARG A 2 25.50 6.19 17.68
C ARG A 2 24.18 6.76 17.15
N ASN A 3 24.09 8.08 16.98
CA ASN A 3 22.85 8.73 16.52
C ASN A 3 22.56 8.48 15.04
N ILE A 4 23.60 8.43 14.20
CA ILE A 4 23.44 8.16 12.77
C ILE A 4 22.98 6.72 12.52
N LEU A 5 23.38 5.81 13.40
CA LEU A 5 23.02 4.40 13.33
C LEU A 5 21.52 4.19 13.60
N ILE A 6 20.97 4.91 14.59
CA ILE A 6 19.52 4.86 14.90
C ILE A 6 18.70 5.46 13.76
N THR A 7 19.13 6.59 13.18
CA THR A 7 18.41 7.23 12.07
C THR A 7 18.39 6.34 10.83
N VAL A 8 19.50 5.67 10.53
CA VAL A 8 19.57 4.74 9.39
C VAL A 8 18.69 3.51 9.65
N MET A 9 18.71 2.96 10.86
CA MET A 9 17.83 1.83 11.22
C MET A 9 16.35 2.19 11.11
N MET A 10 15.96 3.39 11.54
CA MET A 10 14.58 3.86 11.40
C MET A 10 14.17 4.01 9.93
N LEU A 11 15.04 4.57 9.08
CA LEU A 11 14.74 4.69 7.64
C LEU A 11 14.56 3.32 6.97
N ILE A 12 15.41 2.35 7.31
CA ILE A 12 15.32 0.99 6.78
C ILE A 12 14.00 0.34 7.20
N VAL A 13 13.63 0.44 8.48
CA VAL A 13 12.37 -0.15 8.98
C VAL A 13 11.16 0.45 8.27
N VAL A 14 11.11 1.77 8.09
CA VAL A 14 10.01 2.44 7.37
C VAL A 14 9.93 1.98 5.92
N ALA A 15 11.08 1.87 5.23
CA ALA A 15 11.12 1.37 3.85
C ALA A 15 10.62 -0.08 3.74
N LEU A 16 10.99 -0.94 4.70
CA LEU A 16 10.51 -2.33 4.75
C LEU A 16 9.00 -2.41 5.02
N LEU A 17 8.48 -1.61 5.95
CA LEU A 17 7.05 -1.55 6.22
C LEU A 17 6.26 -1.03 5.01
N PHE A 18 6.77 -0.02 4.31
CA PHE A 18 6.15 0.48 3.09
C PHE A 18 6.08 -0.61 2.00
N ASN A 19 7.17 -1.34 1.77
CA ASN A 19 7.20 -2.40 0.76
C ASN A 19 6.27 -3.56 1.11
N THR A 20 6.18 -3.93 2.38
CA THR A 20 5.39 -5.08 2.82
C THR A 20 3.89 -4.80 2.92
N ILE A 21 3.50 -3.59 3.37
CA ILE A 21 2.10 -3.26 3.65
C ILE A 21 1.47 -2.46 2.51
N ILE A 22 2.21 -1.50 1.93
CA ILE A 22 1.62 -0.53 0.99
C ILE A 22 1.86 -0.97 -0.45
N ALA A 23 3.11 -1.29 -0.79
CA ALA A 23 3.53 -1.57 -2.16
C ALA A 23 3.40 -3.04 -2.58
N ASN A 24 3.00 -3.94 -1.68
CA ASN A 24 2.78 -5.34 -2.01
C ASN A 24 1.70 -5.45 -3.10
N ASP A 25 2.04 -6.10 -4.22
CA ASP A 25 1.20 -6.14 -5.41
C ASP A 25 -0.09 -6.95 -5.24
N THR A 26 -0.17 -7.85 -4.23
CA THR A 26 -1.31 -8.76 -4.05
C THR A 26 -2.11 -8.46 -2.79
N THR A 27 -1.43 -8.22 -1.67
CA THR A 27 -2.08 -7.96 -0.36
C THR A 27 -1.91 -6.53 0.12
N GLY A 28 -1.15 -5.71 -0.61
CA GLY A 28 -0.86 -4.35 -0.21
C GLY A 28 -2.09 -3.44 -0.28
N THR A 29 -2.03 -2.36 0.48
CA THR A 29 -3.12 -1.36 0.53
C THR A 29 -3.43 -0.80 -0.85
N LYS A 30 -2.41 -0.60 -1.71
CA LYS A 30 -2.60 -0.16 -3.10
C LYS A 30 -3.48 -1.13 -3.89
N ALA A 31 -3.13 -2.42 -3.88
CA ALA A 31 -3.86 -3.46 -4.61
C ALA A 31 -5.29 -3.60 -4.10
N ARG A 32 -5.49 -3.56 -2.77
CA ARG A 32 -6.84 -3.61 -2.17
C ARG A 32 -7.69 -2.42 -2.61
N ILE A 33 -7.15 -1.20 -2.60
CA ILE A 33 -7.88 0.00 -3.05
C ILE A 33 -8.24 -0.12 -4.54
N GLN A 34 -7.32 -0.60 -5.38
CA GLN A 34 -7.59 -0.80 -6.80
C GLN A 34 -8.70 -1.83 -7.04
N THR A 35 -8.67 -2.97 -6.34
CA THR A 35 -9.71 -3.99 -6.43
C THR A 35 -11.06 -3.45 -5.99
N HIS A 36 -11.13 -2.81 -4.81
CA HIS A 36 -12.38 -2.22 -4.32
C HIS A 36 -12.91 -1.12 -5.26
N GLY A 37 -12.04 -0.27 -5.80
CA GLY A 37 -12.42 0.76 -6.76
C GLY A 37 -12.93 0.18 -8.08
N SER A 38 -12.28 -0.86 -8.60
CA SER A 38 -12.72 -1.57 -9.82
C SER A 38 -14.08 -2.26 -9.62
N THR A 39 -14.27 -2.93 -8.48
CA THR A 39 -15.56 -3.52 -8.12
C THR A 39 -16.64 -2.44 -8.01
N ALA A 40 -16.38 -1.36 -7.28
CA ALA A 40 -17.34 -0.26 -7.15
C ALA A 40 -17.70 0.36 -8.51
N ASN A 41 -16.71 0.61 -9.37
CA ASN A 41 -16.95 1.15 -10.71
C ASN A 41 -17.78 0.20 -11.58
N THR A 42 -17.52 -1.10 -11.51
CA THR A 42 -18.31 -2.11 -12.21
C THR A 42 -19.75 -2.16 -11.68
N THR A 43 -19.92 -2.13 -10.36
CA THR A 43 -21.25 -2.11 -9.74
C THR A 43 -22.02 -0.87 -10.14
N LEU A 44 -21.40 0.32 -10.11
CA LEU A 44 -22.04 1.57 -10.50
C LEU A 44 -22.38 1.61 -11.99
N GLY A 45 -21.48 1.16 -12.87
CA GLY A 45 -21.74 1.09 -14.31
C GLY A 45 -22.84 0.09 -14.68
N ASN A 46 -23.01 -0.97 -13.88
CA ASN A 46 -24.13 -1.92 -14.03
C ASN A 46 -25.44 -1.43 -13.39
N MET A 47 -25.39 -0.32 -12.63
CA MET A 47 -26.57 0.34 -12.04
C MET A 47 -27.07 1.50 -12.91
N GLU A 48 -26.30 1.92 -13.92
CA GLU A 48 -26.82 2.74 -15.00
C GLU A 48 -27.71 1.87 -15.92
N PRO A 49 -28.98 2.24 -16.13
CA PRO A 49 -29.95 1.43 -16.87
C PRO A 49 -29.68 1.32 -18.37
#